data_AF-A0A088B2A5-F1
#
_entry.id   AF-A0A088B2A5-F1
#
_cell.length_a   1.000
_cell.length_b   1.000
_cell.length_c   1.000
_cell.angle_alpha   90.00
_cell.angle_beta   90.00
_cell.angle_gamma   90.00
#
_symmetry.space_group_name_H-M   'P 1'
#
loop_
_entity.id
_entity.type
_entity.pdbx_description
1 polymer ?
#
loop_
_entity_poly.entity_id
_entity_poly.type
_entity_poly.pdbx_seq_one_letter_code
_entity_poly.pdbx_strand_id
1 'polypeptide(L)'
;MPRMILKWLEAWACAFGVIFLGLFAAGSAGSSPGHLSFGIGNLFAVDPATAVALPGGQRVSFRLKFMSDIKPVAGLSSAAWGKMVEAVRSDFARTGDQVDAWKTVQALEAQPSVTRPEKALRDHSHDLGTGIVALPAQGREAILVGFVDGRWGWVTIDRRTNCAVILGPDLPGCGRLQITDQRAYDMAALDPKQSDGRVYVPVRASSGRSDSYVFEQ
;
A
#
# COMPACT_ATOMS: atom_id res chain seq x y z
N MET A 1 23.32 50.47 29.47
CA MET A 1 24.25 49.81 30.42
C MET A 1 23.63 49.86 31.80
N PRO A 2 23.31 48.69 32.38
CA PRO A 2 23.82 48.39 33.73
C PRO A 2 24.26 46.92 33.90
N ARG A 3 25.19 46.72 34.85
CA ARG A 3 25.73 45.44 35.32
C ARG A 3 24.98 44.97 36.56
N MET A 4 24.71 43.66 36.58
CA MET A 4 24.76 42.69 37.71
C MET A 4 24.02 43.00 39.03
N ILE A 5 23.30 41.98 39.55
CA ILE A 5 23.69 41.20 40.75
C ILE A 5 22.53 40.27 41.22
N LEU A 6 22.87 39.00 41.52
CA LEU A 6 22.21 38.04 42.46
C LEU A 6 20.80 37.53 42.09
N LYS A 7 20.36 36.28 42.29
CA LYS A 7 20.66 35.19 43.25
C LYS A 7 19.63 34.08 42.86
N TRP A 8 19.96 32.82 42.59
CA TRP A 8 19.86 31.70 43.55
C TRP A 8 20.06 30.39 42.77
N LEU A 9 21.16 29.71 43.06
CA LEU A 9 21.41 28.30 42.85
C LEU A 9 21.25 27.68 44.25
N GLU A 10 20.27 26.82 44.45
CA GLU A 10 20.25 25.75 45.47
C GLU A 10 18.85 25.14 45.51
N ALA A 11 18.72 23.90 45.03
CA ALA A 11 17.61 23.02 45.39
C ALA A 11 17.74 21.61 44.77
N TRP A 12 18.38 20.71 45.54
CA TRP A 12 18.04 19.28 45.66
C TRP A 12 18.53 18.32 44.55
N ALA A 13 19.82 17.99 44.64
CA ALA A 13 20.25 16.59 44.54
C ALA A 13 19.76 15.82 45.79
N CYS A 14 19.20 14.62 45.60
CA CYS A 14 19.26 13.47 46.52
C CYS A 14 18.23 12.40 46.13
N ALA A 15 18.59 11.49 45.22
CA ALA A 15 18.05 10.12 45.17
C ALA A 15 18.92 9.22 44.28
N PHE A 16 20.24 9.23 44.50
CA PHE A 16 21.09 8.10 44.11
C PHE A 16 21.08 7.11 45.29
N GLY A 17 20.21 6.10 45.18
CA GLY A 17 20.14 4.97 46.09
C GLY A 17 20.32 3.68 45.29
N VAL A 18 21.56 3.19 45.29
CA VAL A 18 22.00 1.92 44.73
C VAL A 18 21.25 0.75 45.39
N ILE A 19 20.63 -0.14 44.60
CA ILE A 19 20.60 -1.57 44.93
C ILE A 19 20.87 -2.37 43.64
N PHE A 20 22.10 -2.86 43.59
CA PHE A 20 22.59 -3.93 42.73
C PHE A 20 21.99 -5.28 43.15
N LEU A 21 22.02 -6.23 42.22
CA LEU A 21 22.09 -7.68 42.42
C LEU A 21 20.78 -8.42 42.80
N GLY A 22 20.27 -9.18 41.82
CA GLY A 22 19.32 -10.26 42.07
C GLY A 22 18.99 -11.06 40.81
N LEU A 23 19.68 -12.19 40.63
CA LEU A 23 19.29 -13.35 39.80
C LEU A 23 19.27 -13.17 38.27
N PHE A 24 20.46 -13.22 37.67
CA PHE A 24 20.66 -14.05 36.48
C PHE A 24 21.15 -15.42 36.95
N ALA A 25 20.24 -16.37 37.06
CA ALA A 25 20.55 -17.78 37.24
C ALA A 25 19.51 -18.63 36.51
N ALA A 26 20.02 -19.41 35.55
CA ALA A 26 19.53 -20.70 35.05
C ALA A 26 18.05 -20.83 34.65
N GLY A 27 17.86 -21.17 33.37
CA GLY A 27 16.55 -21.40 32.78
C GLY A 27 15.92 -22.75 33.11
N SER A 28 14.70 -22.91 32.62
CA SER A 28 14.14 -24.19 32.15
C SER A 28 12.80 -23.91 31.49
N ALA A 29 12.55 -24.65 30.42
CA ALA A 29 11.31 -24.75 29.67
C ALA A 29 10.03 -24.43 30.45
N GLY A 30 9.28 -23.46 29.93
CA GLY A 30 7.89 -23.22 30.27
C GLY A 30 7.04 -23.34 29.02
N SER A 31 6.87 -24.56 28.50
CA SER A 31 5.78 -24.89 27.59
C SER A 31 4.46 -24.65 28.33
N SER A 32 3.76 -23.59 27.98
CA SER A 32 2.35 -23.41 28.31
C SER A 32 1.50 -23.52 27.05
N PRO A 33 0.37 -24.23 27.10
CA PRO A 33 -0.27 -24.83 25.95
C PRO A 33 -1.43 -23.96 25.44
N GLY A 34 -1.74 -24.11 24.15
CA GLY A 34 -3.12 -23.95 23.69
C GLY A 34 -3.62 -22.52 23.56
N HIS A 35 -3.04 -21.77 22.64
CA HIS A 35 -3.86 -21.00 21.71
C HIS A 35 -3.13 -21.00 20.38
N LEU A 36 -3.42 -22.03 19.59
CA LEU A 36 -3.28 -21.92 18.15
C LEU A 36 -4.22 -20.78 17.74
N SER A 37 -3.69 -19.55 17.73
CA SER A 37 -4.22 -18.51 16.88
C SER A 37 -4.03 -19.00 15.46
N PHE A 38 -4.96 -19.82 14.99
CA PHE A 38 -5.27 -19.92 13.57
C PHE A 38 -5.83 -18.56 13.18
N GLY A 39 -4.91 -17.60 13.02
CA GLY A 39 -5.23 -16.31 12.46
C GLY A 39 -5.79 -16.55 11.07
N ILE A 40 -7.08 -16.29 10.90
CA ILE A 40 -7.80 -16.38 9.63
C ILE A 40 -7.12 -15.48 8.56
N GLY A 41 -6.23 -14.57 8.96
CA GLY A 41 -5.36 -13.79 8.07
C GLY A 41 -4.33 -14.59 7.28
N ASN A 42 -3.92 -15.78 7.72
CA ASN A 42 -2.97 -16.64 6.99
C ASN A 42 -3.63 -17.62 6.02
N LEU A 43 -4.96 -17.78 6.07
CA LEU A 43 -5.71 -18.66 5.16
C LEU A 43 -5.93 -18.04 3.77
N PHE A 44 -5.65 -16.74 3.61
CA PHE A 44 -5.70 -16.03 2.33
C PHE A 44 -4.35 -15.38 1.96
N ALA A 45 -3.28 -15.76 2.66
CA ALA A 45 -1.94 -15.37 2.28
C ALA A 45 -1.62 -15.99 0.92
N VAL A 46 -0.92 -15.24 0.08
CA VAL A 46 -0.52 -15.68 -1.27
C VAL A 46 0.09 -17.08 -1.21
N ASP A 47 -0.53 -18.04 -1.92
CA ASP A 47 0.00 -19.40 -2.02
C ASP A 47 1.41 -19.35 -2.63
N PRO A 48 2.46 -19.75 -1.88
CA PRO A 48 3.84 -19.68 -2.34
C PRO A 48 4.10 -20.52 -3.60
N ALA A 49 3.31 -21.57 -3.83
CA ALA A 49 3.42 -22.45 -5.00
C ALA A 49 2.96 -21.78 -6.30
N THR A 50 2.03 -20.83 -6.22
CA THR A 50 1.51 -20.08 -7.38
C THR A 50 2.00 -18.63 -7.42
N ALA A 51 2.84 -18.23 -6.46
CA ALA A 51 3.36 -16.88 -6.38
C ALA A 51 4.27 -16.53 -7.57
N VAL A 52 3.98 -15.39 -8.20
CA VAL A 52 4.74 -14.82 -9.32
C VAL A 52 5.73 -13.79 -8.78
N ALA A 53 6.95 -13.80 -9.32
CA ALA A 53 7.97 -12.80 -9.00
C ALA A 53 7.76 -11.53 -9.85
N LEU A 54 7.69 -10.38 -9.20
CA LEU A 54 7.66 -9.06 -9.82
C LEU A 54 9.06 -8.47 -9.92
N PRO A 55 9.28 -7.51 -10.83
CA PRO A 55 10.47 -6.65 -10.81
C PRO A 55 10.69 -6.05 -9.41
N GLY A 56 11.93 -6.15 -8.93
CA GLY A 56 12.28 -5.79 -7.54
C GLY A 56 12.17 -6.93 -6.51
N GLY A 57 11.91 -8.17 -6.96
CA GLY A 57 12.00 -9.38 -6.13
C GLY A 57 10.77 -9.68 -5.27
N GLN A 58 9.70 -8.89 -5.39
CA GLN A 58 8.45 -9.13 -4.66
C GLN A 58 7.71 -10.35 -5.23
N ARG A 59 7.16 -11.19 -4.35
CA ARG A 59 6.31 -12.32 -4.73
C ARG A 59 4.86 -11.96 -4.49
N VAL A 60 4.02 -12.10 -5.51
CA VAL A 60 2.59 -11.76 -5.48
C VAL A 60 1.73 -12.91 -5.97
N SER A 61 0.43 -12.86 -5.70
CA SER A 61 -0.54 -13.86 -6.20
C SER A 61 -0.49 -13.96 -7.72
N PHE A 62 -0.71 -15.15 -8.26
CA PHE A 62 -0.77 -15.40 -9.72
C PHE A 62 -1.77 -14.49 -10.45
N ARG A 63 -2.79 -14.00 -9.74
CA ARG A 63 -3.77 -13.04 -10.27
C ARG A 63 -3.13 -11.72 -10.71
N LEU A 64 -1.98 -11.38 -10.13
CA LEU A 64 -1.20 -10.20 -10.46
C LEU A 64 -0.07 -10.48 -11.46
N LYS A 65 -0.11 -11.63 -12.14
CA LYS A 65 0.90 -11.99 -13.16
C LYS A 65 1.02 -10.95 -14.27
N PHE A 66 -0.06 -10.25 -14.64
CA PHE A 66 0.01 -9.18 -15.65
C PHE A 66 1.04 -8.10 -15.30
N MET A 67 1.33 -7.87 -14.01
CA MET A 67 2.34 -6.91 -13.55
C MET A 67 3.78 -7.35 -13.88
N SER A 68 4.05 -8.64 -14.11
CA SER A 68 5.37 -9.09 -14.58
C SER A 68 5.56 -8.88 -16.09
N ASP A 69 4.46 -8.81 -16.84
CA ASP A 69 4.49 -8.67 -18.30
C ASP A 69 4.69 -7.21 -18.73
N ILE A 70 4.31 -6.26 -17.87
CA ILE A 70 4.52 -4.83 -18.10
C ILE A 70 5.97 -4.48 -17.77
N LYS A 71 6.67 -3.90 -18.75
CA LYS A 71 8.06 -3.42 -18.62
C LYS A 71 8.08 -1.89 -18.63
N PRO A 72 8.19 -1.24 -17.47
CA PRO A 72 8.27 0.22 -17.39
C PRO A 72 9.55 0.71 -18.06
N VAL A 73 9.45 1.77 -18.87
CA VAL A 73 10.58 2.37 -19.60
C VAL A 73 11.44 3.24 -18.67
N ALA A 74 10.80 3.84 -17.67
CA ALA A 74 11.43 4.69 -16.66
C ALA A 74 10.75 4.47 -15.30
N GLY A 75 11.39 4.91 -14.22
CA GLY A 75 10.86 4.82 -12.86
C GLY A 75 11.02 6.13 -12.10
N LEU A 76 10.08 6.39 -11.19
CA LEU A 76 10.15 7.44 -10.19
C LEU A 76 11.18 7.10 -9.12
N SER A 77 11.77 8.12 -8.51
CA SER A 77 12.48 7.93 -7.25
C SER A 77 11.48 7.77 -6.09
N SER A 78 11.86 7.09 -5.00
CA SER A 78 11.03 7.05 -3.79
C SER A 78 10.62 8.45 -3.29
N ALA A 79 11.49 9.45 -3.44
CA ALA A 79 11.19 10.82 -3.06
C ALA A 79 10.11 11.47 -3.94
N ALA A 80 10.19 11.28 -5.27
CA ALA A 80 9.17 11.76 -6.21
C ALA A 80 7.83 11.03 -5.99
N TRP A 81 7.88 9.72 -5.76
CA TRP A 81 6.71 8.91 -5.42
C TRP A 81 6.01 9.41 -4.15
N GLY A 82 6.77 9.66 -3.07
CA GLY A 82 6.22 10.18 -1.83
C GLY A 82 5.57 11.55 -1.99
N LYS A 83 6.20 12.47 -2.74
CA LYS A 83 5.61 13.79 -3.07
C LYS A 83 4.31 13.65 -3.85
N MET A 84 4.25 12.74 -4.82
CA MET A 84 3.06 12.49 -5.62
C MET A 84 1.92 11.92 -4.77
N VAL A 85 2.21 10.94 -3.91
CA VAL A 85 1.21 10.34 -3.01
C VAL A 85 0.63 11.39 -2.06
N GLU A 86 1.47 12.23 -1.47
CA GLU A 86 1.00 13.31 -0.59
C GLU A 86 0.21 14.39 -1.35
N ALA A 87 0.61 14.72 -2.58
CA ALA A 87 -0.12 15.63 -3.44
C ALA A 87 -1.54 15.15 -3.72
N VAL A 88 -1.68 13.89 -4.17
CA VAL A 88 -2.98 13.27 -4.43
C VAL A 88 -3.78 13.14 -3.14
N ARG A 89 -3.15 12.76 -2.02
CA ARG A 89 -3.80 12.67 -0.71
C ARG A 89 -4.44 13.98 -0.29
N SER A 90 -3.72 15.09 -0.45
CA SER A 90 -4.21 16.43 -0.12
C SER A 90 -5.35 16.86 -1.04
N ASP A 91 -5.16 16.74 -2.36
CA ASP A 91 -6.13 17.22 -3.34
C ASP A 91 -7.39 16.34 -3.36
N PHE A 92 -7.26 15.01 -3.34
CA PHE A 92 -8.39 14.07 -3.34
C PHE A 92 -9.27 14.21 -2.09
N ALA A 93 -8.68 14.47 -0.92
CA ALA A 93 -9.46 14.74 0.28
C ALA A 93 -10.25 16.05 0.17
N ARG A 94 -9.67 17.08 -0.46
CA ARG A 94 -10.29 18.41 -0.57
C ARG A 94 -11.36 18.48 -1.65
N THR A 95 -11.08 17.99 -2.85
CA THR A 95 -11.92 18.19 -4.04
C THR A 95 -12.47 16.88 -4.61
N GLY A 96 -12.15 15.73 -4.02
CA GLY A 96 -12.61 14.44 -4.52
C GLY A 96 -12.04 14.15 -5.91
N ASP A 97 -12.92 13.66 -6.78
CA ASP A 97 -12.66 13.30 -8.18
C ASP A 97 -12.63 14.50 -9.15
N GLN A 98 -12.76 15.73 -8.65
CA GLN A 98 -12.62 16.96 -9.44
C GLN A 98 -11.14 17.26 -9.72
N VAL A 99 -10.56 16.51 -10.66
CA VAL A 99 -9.12 16.56 -11.01
C VAL A 99 -8.67 17.95 -11.47
N ASP A 100 -9.51 18.70 -12.17
CA ASP A 100 -9.18 20.06 -12.62
C ASP A 100 -8.91 21.03 -11.46
N ALA A 101 -9.43 20.72 -10.27
CA ALA A 101 -9.22 21.51 -9.05
C ALA A 101 -8.00 21.07 -8.21
N TRP A 102 -7.22 20.08 -8.70
CA TRP A 102 -6.05 19.53 -7.99
C TRP A 102 -4.81 20.42 -8.18
N LYS A 103 -4.66 21.41 -7.29
CA LYS A 103 -3.57 22.38 -7.37
C LYS A 103 -2.21 21.82 -6.98
N THR A 104 -2.15 20.91 -6.00
CA THR A 104 -0.87 20.35 -5.54
C THR A 104 -0.34 19.33 -6.53
N VAL A 105 -1.20 18.51 -7.14
CA VAL A 105 -0.81 17.55 -8.20
C VAL A 105 -0.32 18.29 -9.45
N GLN A 106 -1.00 19.37 -9.86
CA GLN A 106 -0.57 20.20 -10.99
C GLN A 106 0.78 20.91 -10.77
N ALA A 107 1.19 21.09 -9.51
CA ALA A 107 2.47 21.72 -9.14
C ALA A 107 3.65 20.73 -9.10
N LEU A 108 3.42 19.43 -9.37
CA LEU A 108 4.49 18.43 -9.43
C LEU A 108 5.35 18.61 -10.68
N GLU A 109 6.64 18.36 -10.54
CA GLU A 109 7.60 18.36 -11.66
C GLU A 109 7.25 17.29 -12.70
N ALA A 110 6.87 16.10 -12.24
CA ALA A 110 6.30 15.03 -13.04
C ALA A 110 4.82 14.87 -12.65
N GLN A 111 3.92 15.23 -13.57
CA GLN A 111 2.49 15.09 -13.34
C GLN A 111 2.06 13.66 -13.67
N PRO A 112 1.30 12.99 -12.78
CA PRO A 112 0.80 11.67 -13.07
C PRO A 112 -0.35 11.71 -14.05
N SER A 113 -0.50 10.63 -14.83
CA SER A 113 -1.69 10.43 -15.66
C SER A 113 -2.88 10.08 -14.77
N VAL A 114 -3.97 10.85 -14.88
CA VAL A 114 -5.21 10.58 -14.13
C VAL A 114 -6.23 9.94 -15.07
N THR A 115 -6.74 8.77 -14.69
CA THR A 115 -7.61 7.98 -15.57
C THR A 115 -8.52 7.06 -14.76
N ARG A 116 -9.33 6.26 -15.46
CA ARG A 116 -10.17 5.24 -14.82
C ARG A 116 -9.40 3.93 -14.65
N PRO A 117 -9.70 3.11 -13.62
CA PRO A 117 -8.97 1.87 -13.36
C PRO A 117 -8.84 0.96 -14.59
N GLU A 118 -9.91 0.79 -15.36
CA GLU A 118 -9.93 -0.05 -16.56
C GLU A 118 -8.97 0.42 -17.67
N LYS A 119 -8.55 1.69 -17.65
CA LYS A 119 -7.64 2.27 -18.65
C LYS A 119 -6.21 2.42 -18.15
N ALA A 120 -5.99 2.37 -16.83
CA ALA A 120 -4.74 2.78 -16.22
C ALA A 120 -3.53 1.97 -16.71
N LEU A 121 -3.62 0.65 -16.79
CA LEU A 121 -2.49 -0.15 -17.31
C LEU A 121 -2.64 -0.50 -18.78
N ARG A 122 -3.87 -0.52 -19.32
CA ARG A 122 -4.08 -0.79 -20.75
C ARG A 122 -3.54 0.34 -21.63
N ASP A 123 -3.94 1.57 -21.32
CA ASP A 123 -3.65 2.72 -22.18
C ASP A 123 -2.46 3.53 -21.65
N HIS A 124 -2.23 3.51 -20.33
CA HIS A 124 -1.24 4.37 -19.65
C HIS A 124 -0.08 3.60 -19.00
N SER A 125 0.16 2.32 -19.32
CA SER A 125 1.31 1.58 -18.74
C SER A 125 2.68 2.22 -19.03
N HIS A 126 2.79 3.01 -20.10
CA HIS A 126 4.01 3.77 -20.39
C HIS A 126 4.25 4.93 -19.42
N ASP A 127 3.20 5.42 -18.75
CA ASP A 127 3.23 6.51 -17.77
C ASP A 127 3.64 6.05 -16.36
N LEU A 128 3.95 4.75 -16.16
CA LEU A 128 4.40 4.24 -14.86
C LEU A 128 5.65 4.95 -14.32
N GLY A 129 6.44 5.57 -15.19
CA GLY A 129 7.62 6.38 -14.83
C GLY A 129 7.31 7.80 -14.33
N THR A 130 6.09 8.30 -14.53
CA THR A 130 5.58 9.57 -13.95
C THR A 130 4.48 9.33 -12.92
N GLY A 131 3.93 8.11 -12.90
CA GLY A 131 2.88 7.68 -11.98
C GLY A 131 1.50 7.77 -12.61
N ILE A 132 0.59 6.93 -12.14
CA ILE A 132 -0.78 6.83 -12.62
C ILE A 132 -1.72 6.92 -11.43
N VAL A 133 -2.75 7.75 -11.53
CA VAL A 133 -3.84 7.85 -10.56
C VAL A 133 -5.11 7.31 -11.22
N ALA A 134 -5.56 6.16 -10.77
CA ALA A 134 -6.81 5.55 -11.17
C ALA A 134 -7.94 5.95 -10.20
N LEU A 135 -8.97 6.60 -10.74
CA LEU A 135 -10.16 7.06 -10.01
C LEU A 135 -11.38 6.24 -10.44
N PRO A 136 -11.95 5.38 -9.57
CA PRO A 136 -13.15 4.64 -9.89
C PRO A 136 -14.39 5.57 -9.90
N ALA A 137 -15.29 5.40 -10.87
CA ALA A 137 -16.46 6.27 -11.05
C ALA A 137 -17.43 6.32 -9.84
N GLN A 138 -17.44 5.28 -9.01
CA GLN A 138 -18.21 5.21 -7.75
C GLN A 138 -17.29 4.93 -6.55
N GLY A 139 -15.97 5.10 -6.74
CA GLY A 139 -14.95 4.69 -5.80
C GLY A 139 -14.81 5.65 -4.61
N ARG A 140 -14.64 5.08 -3.42
CA ARG A 140 -14.26 5.84 -2.22
C ARG A 140 -12.75 6.10 -2.12
N GLU A 141 -11.98 5.45 -2.99
CA GLU A 141 -10.53 5.40 -2.93
C GLU A 141 -9.92 5.72 -4.30
N ALA A 142 -8.88 6.56 -4.30
CA ALA A 142 -7.97 6.72 -5.40
C ALA A 142 -6.91 5.61 -5.34
N ILE A 143 -6.59 5.01 -6.49
CA ILE A 143 -5.56 3.99 -6.62
C ILE A 143 -4.38 4.60 -7.35
N LEU A 144 -3.21 4.60 -6.72
CA LEU A 144 -1.98 5.14 -7.29
C LEU A 144 -1.08 3.97 -7.65
N VAL A 145 -0.62 3.96 -8.89
CA VAL A 145 0.28 2.92 -9.41
C VAL A 145 1.48 3.60 -10.08
N GLY A 146 2.67 3.06 -9.87
CA GLY A 146 3.88 3.56 -10.52
C GLY A 146 5.02 2.56 -10.44
N PHE A 147 6.11 2.86 -11.13
CA PHE A 147 7.37 2.12 -10.99
C PHE A 147 8.36 2.99 -10.22
N VAL A 148 8.80 2.51 -9.05
CA VAL A 148 9.53 3.31 -8.06
C VAL A 148 10.83 2.59 -7.70
N ASP A 149 11.98 3.20 -7.95
CA ASP A 149 13.31 2.62 -7.67
C ASP A 149 13.46 1.16 -8.13
N GLY A 150 12.98 0.83 -9.33
CA GLY A 150 13.11 -0.52 -9.91
C GLY A 150 12.09 -1.57 -9.41
N ARG A 151 11.06 -1.15 -8.68
CA ARG A 151 9.98 -2.02 -8.17
C ARG A 151 8.61 -1.39 -8.37
N TRP A 152 7.55 -2.20 -8.30
CA TRP A 152 6.19 -1.70 -8.34
C TRP A 152 5.84 -0.89 -7.10
N GLY A 153 5.20 0.26 -7.30
CA GLY A 153 4.55 1.08 -6.29
C GLY A 153 3.04 0.97 -6.46
N TRP A 154 2.34 0.68 -5.36
CA TRP A 154 0.88 0.63 -5.32
C TRP A 154 0.38 1.15 -3.99
N VAL A 155 -0.40 2.22 -4.04
CA VAL A 155 -0.98 2.88 -2.87
C VAL A 155 -2.46 3.14 -3.09
N THR A 156 -3.28 2.94 -2.08
CA THR A 156 -4.69 3.36 -2.08
C THR A 156 -4.90 4.49 -1.09
N ILE A 157 -5.69 5.50 -1.47
CA ILE A 157 -5.97 6.67 -0.64
C ILE A 157 -7.47 6.91 -0.61
N ASP A 158 -8.05 7.03 0.59
CA ASP A 158 -9.46 7.37 0.74
C ASP A 158 -9.69 8.90 0.87
N ARG A 159 -10.96 9.32 0.79
CA ARG A 159 -11.34 10.73 0.96
C ARG A 159 -11.10 11.29 2.37
N ARG A 160 -10.81 10.44 3.35
CA ARG A 160 -10.50 10.84 4.74
C ARG A 160 -9.01 10.95 4.97
N THR A 161 -8.20 10.97 3.92
CA THR A 161 -6.73 11.03 3.96
C THR A 161 -6.06 9.77 4.49
N ASN A 162 -6.79 8.67 4.70
CA ASN A 162 -6.18 7.39 5.04
C ASN A 162 -5.46 6.88 3.79
N CYS A 163 -4.21 6.47 3.94
CA CYS A 163 -3.43 5.89 2.88
C CYS A 163 -2.88 4.52 3.27
N ALA A 164 -2.81 3.64 2.29
CA ALA A 164 -2.34 2.28 2.47
C ALA A 164 -1.39 1.88 1.34
N VAL A 165 -0.15 1.54 1.72
CA VAL A 165 0.86 0.98 0.82
C VAL A 165 0.61 -0.52 0.67
N ILE A 166 0.40 -0.96 -0.56
CA ILE A 166 0.25 -2.37 -0.92
C ILE A 166 1.58 -2.89 -1.48
N LEU A 167 2.17 -2.15 -2.42
CA LEU A 167 3.47 -2.45 -3.03
C LEU A 167 4.36 -1.22 -3.02
N GLY A 168 5.67 -1.46 -3.08
CA GLY A 168 6.68 -0.41 -3.13
C GLY A 168 7.25 0.01 -1.77
N PRO A 169 7.93 1.17 -1.72
CA PRO A 169 8.55 1.70 -0.51
C PRO A 169 7.51 2.14 0.51
N ASP A 170 7.89 2.08 1.79
CA ASP A 170 7.03 2.58 2.87
C ASP A 170 6.96 4.11 2.82
N LEU A 171 5.77 4.63 3.13
CA LEU A 171 5.48 6.06 3.10
C LEU A 171 5.08 6.54 4.50
N PRO A 172 5.66 7.65 5.00
CA PRO A 172 5.29 8.21 6.28
C PRO A 172 3.78 8.49 6.37
N GLY A 173 3.13 8.00 7.44
CA GLY A 173 1.69 8.22 7.66
C GLY A 173 0.76 7.29 6.86
N CYS A 174 1.29 6.38 6.04
CA CYS A 174 0.51 5.35 5.38
C CYS A 174 0.66 4.00 6.07
N GLY A 175 -0.46 3.28 6.20
CA GLY A 175 -0.45 1.90 6.69
C GLY A 175 0.14 0.94 5.64
N ARG A 176 0.71 -0.18 6.07
CA ARG A 176 1.09 -1.28 5.15
C ARG A 176 -0.01 -2.31 5.11
N LEU A 177 -0.51 -2.62 3.92
CA LEU A 177 -1.47 -3.72 3.71
C LEU A 177 -0.76 -4.93 3.15
N GLN A 178 -1.09 -6.11 3.69
CA GLN A 178 -0.71 -7.38 3.09
C GLN A 178 -1.60 -7.68 1.90
N ILE A 179 -1.01 -8.23 0.84
CA ILE A 179 -1.76 -8.73 -0.32
C ILE A 179 -2.37 -10.07 0.07
N THR A 180 -3.68 -10.09 0.29
CA THR A 180 -4.48 -11.31 0.37
C THR A 180 -5.02 -11.67 -1.01
N ASP A 181 -5.51 -12.89 -1.20
CA ASP A 181 -6.13 -13.29 -2.47
C ASP A 181 -7.34 -12.41 -2.86
N GLN A 182 -8.16 -12.00 -1.88
CA GLN A 182 -9.25 -11.06 -2.13
C GLN A 182 -8.71 -9.72 -2.64
N ARG A 183 -7.63 -9.21 -2.04
CA ARG A 183 -7.03 -7.95 -2.48
C ARG A 183 -6.39 -8.09 -3.85
N ALA A 184 -5.74 -9.22 -4.12
CA ALA A 184 -5.19 -9.52 -5.43
C ALA A 184 -6.29 -9.59 -6.51
N TYR A 185 -7.49 -10.06 -6.15
CA TYR A 185 -8.67 -10.00 -7.02
C TYR A 185 -9.10 -8.55 -7.29
N ASP A 186 -9.21 -7.71 -6.26
CA ASP A 186 -9.58 -6.30 -6.44
C ASP A 186 -8.54 -5.54 -7.29
N MET A 187 -7.26 -5.83 -7.08
CA MET A 187 -6.14 -5.28 -7.86
C MET A 187 -6.15 -5.76 -9.32
N ALA A 188 -6.68 -6.96 -9.61
CA ALA A 188 -6.81 -7.45 -10.97
C ALA A 188 -7.83 -6.66 -11.81
N ALA A 189 -8.63 -5.77 -11.20
CA ALA A 189 -9.46 -4.82 -11.95
C ALA A 189 -8.64 -3.86 -12.84
N LEU A 190 -7.34 -3.71 -12.56
CA LEU A 190 -6.40 -2.95 -13.37
C LEU A 190 -5.73 -3.78 -14.48
N ASP A 191 -6.00 -5.09 -14.55
CA ASP A 191 -5.46 -5.97 -15.60
C ASP A 191 -5.95 -5.52 -16.99
N PRO A 192 -5.03 -5.15 -17.90
CA PRO A 192 -5.39 -4.79 -19.27
C PRO A 192 -6.29 -5.81 -19.97
N LYS A 193 -6.12 -7.11 -19.68
CA LYS A 193 -6.88 -8.20 -20.30
C LYS A 193 -8.29 -8.37 -19.75
N GLN A 194 -8.56 -7.93 -18.51
CA GLN A 194 -9.92 -7.92 -17.95
C GLN A 194 -10.72 -6.71 -18.42
N SER A 195 -10.04 -5.65 -18.87
CA SER A 195 -10.67 -4.41 -19.31
C SER A 195 -11.33 -4.46 -20.69
N ASP A 196 -11.19 -5.57 -21.44
CA ASP A 196 -11.81 -5.83 -22.76
C ASP A 196 -13.31 -6.24 -22.67
N GLY A 197 -14.01 -5.86 -21.60
CA GLY A 197 -15.45 -6.08 -21.45
C GLY A 197 -15.87 -7.45 -20.91
N ARG A 198 -14.93 -8.31 -20.56
CA ARG A 198 -15.21 -9.54 -19.80
C ARG A 198 -15.16 -9.23 -18.30
N VAL A 199 -16.20 -8.55 -17.82
CA VAL A 199 -16.42 -8.40 -16.38
C VAL A 199 -16.64 -9.79 -15.81
N TYR A 200 -15.68 -10.29 -15.04
CA TYR A 200 -15.87 -11.49 -14.23
C TYR A 200 -16.84 -11.16 -13.10
N VAL A 201 -18.14 -11.30 -13.36
CA VAL A 201 -19.18 -11.17 -12.34
C VAL A 201 -19.18 -12.46 -11.51
N PRO A 202 -19.00 -12.41 -10.18
CA PRO A 202 -19.22 -13.59 -9.35
C PRO A 202 -20.71 -13.93 -9.37
N VAL A 203 -21.07 -15.03 -10.05
CA VAL A 203 -22.37 -15.67 -9.81
C VAL A 203 -22.29 -16.29 -8.43
N ARG A 204 -22.94 -15.65 -7.46
CA ARG A 204 -23.12 -16.22 -6.12
C ARG A 204 -24.02 -17.45 -6.31
N ALA A 205 -23.43 -18.65 -6.30
CA ALA A 205 -24.20 -19.88 -6.34
C ALA A 205 -25.03 -19.97 -5.05
N SER A 206 -26.30 -19.60 -5.13
CA SER A 206 -27.28 -19.99 -4.13
C SER A 206 -27.48 -21.49 -4.25
N SER A 207 -27.35 -22.19 -3.13
CA SER A 207 -27.51 -23.64 -2.92
C SER A 207 -26.24 -24.47 -3.13
N GLY A 208 -25.85 -25.15 -2.04
CA GLY A 208 -24.61 -25.91 -1.95
C GLY A 208 -24.62 -27.18 -2.80
N ARG A 209 -23.64 -27.27 -3.71
CA ARG A 209 -22.85 -28.47 -4.01
C ARG A 209 -21.83 -28.13 -5.10
N SER A 210 -20.56 -28.42 -4.81
CA SER A 210 -19.43 -28.55 -5.73
C SER A 210 -19.15 -27.38 -6.70
N ASP A 211 -18.03 -26.70 -6.43
CA ASP A 211 -17.41 -25.68 -7.28
C ASP A 211 -17.29 -26.16 -8.73
N SER A 212 -18.11 -25.58 -9.60
CA SER A 212 -18.03 -25.75 -11.05
C SER A 212 -17.80 -24.38 -11.66
N TYR A 213 -16.59 -24.14 -12.18
CA TYR A 213 -16.25 -22.92 -12.92
C TYR A 213 -16.77 -23.07 -14.35
N VAL A 214 -17.75 -22.26 -14.74
CA VAL A 214 -18.21 -22.19 -16.14
C VAL A 214 -17.59 -20.97 -16.80
N PHE A 215 -16.92 -21.22 -17.93
CA PHE A 215 -16.40 -20.22 -18.85
C PHE A 215 -17.49 -19.93 -19.90
N GLU A 216 -18.00 -18.71 -19.98
CA GLU A 216 -18.73 -18.27 -21.18
C GLU A 216 -17.74 -17.58 -22.14
N GLN A 217 -17.78 -18.01 -23.40
CA GLN A 217 -16.90 -17.55 -24.48
C GLN A 217 -17.37 -16.22 -25.07
#